data_AF-A0A379IMF9-F1
#
_entry.id   AF-A0A379IMF9-F1
#
_cell.length_a   1.000
_cell.length_b   1.000
_cell.length_c   1.000
_cell.angle_alpha   90.00
_cell.angle_beta   90.00
_cell.angle_gamma   90.00
#
_symmetry.space_group_name_H-M   'P 1'
#
loop_
_entity.id
_entity.type
_entity.pdbx_description
1 polymer ?
#
loop_
_entity_poly.entity_id
_entity_poly.type
_entity_poly.pdbx_seq_one_letter_code
_entity_poly.pdbx_strand_id
1 'polypeptide(L)'
;MSKSKQCGISGGWLLIMFVTAVGMLLGMLALWLSFISSAELDGRYRSTGQVQLSNGQVLDISHSLQVSNGRFYAMTRQGASILETSGVVDYGFLGNYRLRVEDGQVTGLASEIDDELVFNLLYGRHKGSTIRLTSLDGCLYALETRQVYCQVRNP
;
A
#
# COMPACT_ATOMS: atom_id res chain seq x y z
N MET A 1 -71.48 -8.99 -7.21
CA MET A 1 -70.36 -8.46 -8.02
C MET A 1 -69.35 -7.82 -7.07
N SER A 2 -68.21 -8.49 -6.82
CA SER A 2 -67.15 -7.98 -5.95
C SER A 2 -66.18 -7.15 -6.79
N LYS A 3 -66.09 -5.84 -6.54
CA LYS A 3 -65.13 -4.95 -7.20
C LYS A 3 -63.76 -5.16 -6.56
N SER A 4 -62.85 -5.81 -7.29
CA SER A 4 -61.42 -5.79 -6.98
C SER A 4 -60.92 -4.35 -7.06
N LYS A 5 -60.49 -3.79 -5.93
CA LYS A 5 -59.70 -2.55 -5.93
C LYS A 5 -58.31 -2.90 -6.44
N GLN A 6 -58.05 -2.63 -7.72
CA GLN A 6 -56.68 -2.50 -8.23
C GLN A 6 -56.04 -1.32 -7.51
N CYS A 7 -55.15 -1.62 -6.57
CA CYS A 7 -54.30 -0.62 -5.93
C CYS A 7 -53.17 -0.30 -6.92
N GLY A 8 -53.36 0.75 -7.72
CA GLY A 8 -52.33 1.26 -8.61
C GLY A 8 -51.14 1.74 -7.79
N ILE A 9 -49.93 1.31 -8.17
CA ILE A 9 -48.68 1.72 -7.56
C ILE A 9 -48.58 3.25 -7.66
N SER A 10 -48.64 3.93 -6.51
CA SER A 10 -48.53 5.39 -6.40
C SER A 10 -47.21 5.87 -7.01
N GLY A 11 -47.22 7.00 -7.72
CA GLY A 11 -46.00 7.61 -8.29
C GLY A 11 -44.91 7.88 -7.25
N GLY A 12 -45.27 8.09 -5.97
CA GLY A 12 -44.29 8.19 -4.88
C GLY A 12 -43.53 6.88 -4.62
N TRP A 13 -44.17 5.72 -4.82
CA TRP A 13 -43.54 4.42 -4.68
C TRP A 13 -42.55 4.15 -5.82
N LEU A 14 -42.87 4.58 -7.03
CA LEU A 14 -41.95 4.53 -8.18
C LEU A 14 -40.73 5.44 -7.98
N LEU A 15 -40.91 6.63 -7.41
CA LEU A 15 -39.79 7.53 -7.10
C LEU A 15 -38.87 6.94 -6.03
N ILE A 16 -39.41 6.32 -4.99
CA ILE A 16 -38.61 5.66 -3.96
C ILE A 16 -37.81 4.50 -4.56
N MET A 17 -38.43 3.66 -5.40
CA MET A 17 -37.74 2.56 -6.09
C MET A 17 -36.65 3.06 -7.04
N PHE A 18 -36.87 4.19 -7.71
CA PHE A 18 -35.86 4.79 -8.58
C PHE A 18 -34.67 5.32 -7.77
N VAL A 19 -34.92 6.03 -6.66
CA VAL A 19 -33.86 6.56 -5.78
C VAL A 19 -33.04 5.43 -5.15
N THR A 20 -33.68 4.35 -4.69
CA THR A 20 -32.95 3.20 -4.13
C THR A 20 -32.14 2.46 -5.20
N ALA A 21 -32.68 2.28 -6.40
CA ALA A 21 -31.95 1.67 -7.51
C ALA A 21 -30.73 2.50 -7.91
N VAL A 22 -30.87 3.81 -8.03
CA VAL A 22 -29.75 4.72 -8.32
C VAL A 22 -28.72 4.70 -7.19
N GLY A 23 -29.16 4.69 -5.93
CA GLY A 23 -28.27 4.58 -4.77
C GLY A 23 -27.47 3.29 -4.74
N MET A 24 -28.08 2.14 -5.05
CA MET A 24 -27.37 0.87 -5.19
C MET A 24 -26.37 0.88 -6.34
N LEU A 25 -26.75 1.46 -7.48
CA LEU A 25 -25.88 1.58 -8.66
C LEU A 25 -24.64 2.42 -8.36
N LEU A 26 -24.83 3.57 -7.69
CA LEU A 26 -23.73 4.43 -7.22
C LEU A 26 -22.85 3.71 -6.18
N GLY A 27 -23.45 2.93 -5.27
CA GLY A 27 -22.70 2.12 -4.30
C GLY A 27 -21.84 1.05 -4.98
N MET A 28 -22.39 0.32 -5.96
CA MET A 28 -21.63 -0.64 -6.76
C MET A 28 -20.52 0.03 -7.56
N LEU A 29 -20.78 1.19 -8.15
CA LEU A 29 -19.78 1.96 -8.89
C LEU A 29 -18.64 2.43 -7.97
N ALA A 30 -18.95 2.91 -6.77
CA ALA A 30 -17.94 3.31 -5.78
C ALA A 30 -17.06 2.12 -5.33
N LEU A 31 -17.67 0.96 -5.08
CA LEU A 31 -16.95 -0.28 -4.79
C LEU A 31 -16.06 -0.71 -5.97
N TRP A 32 -16.60 -0.64 -7.19
CA TRP A 32 -15.85 -0.99 -8.40
C TRP A 32 -14.64 -0.08 -8.62
N LEU A 33 -14.82 1.24 -8.48
CA LEU A 33 -13.72 2.21 -8.57
C LEU A 33 -12.66 1.96 -7.48
N SER A 34 -13.08 1.53 -6.29
CA SER A 34 -12.16 1.17 -5.21
C SER A 34 -11.31 -0.06 -5.57
N PHE A 35 -11.90 -1.07 -6.22
CA PHE A 35 -11.17 -2.26 -6.68
C PHE A 35 -10.14 -1.95 -7.78
N ILE A 36 -10.44 -1.04 -8.71
CA ILE A 36 -9.49 -0.63 -9.76
C ILE A 36 -8.28 0.10 -9.14
N SER A 37 -8.50 0.94 -8.14
CA SER A 37 -7.41 1.64 -7.43
C SER A 37 -6.48 0.68 -6.65
N SER A 38 -6.97 -0.51 -6.28
CA SER A 38 -6.14 -1.56 -5.69
C SER A 38 -5.20 -2.22 -6.71
N ALA A 39 -5.66 -2.40 -7.96
CA ALA A 39 -4.82 -2.93 -9.03
C ALA A 39 -3.70 -1.95 -9.45
N GLU A 40 -3.86 -0.65 -9.14
CA GLU A 40 -2.88 0.39 -9.45
C GLU A 40 -1.55 0.23 -8.69
N LEU A 41 -1.56 -0.39 -7.50
CA LEU A 41 -0.34 -0.58 -6.72
C LEU A 41 0.56 -1.68 -7.30
N ASP A 42 0.04 -2.61 -8.09
CA ASP A 42 0.83 -3.72 -8.63
C ASP A 42 1.96 -3.19 -9.53
N GLY A 43 3.20 -3.63 -9.26
CA GLY A 43 4.35 -3.14 -9.98
C GLY A 43 5.65 -3.17 -9.19
N ARG A 44 6.68 -2.61 -9.82
CA ARG A 44 8.03 -2.45 -9.26
C ARG A 44 8.26 -1.01 -8.91
N TYR A 45 8.74 -0.78 -7.69
CA TYR A 45 9.07 0.54 -7.18
C TYR A 45 10.50 0.54 -6.64
N ARG A 46 11.13 1.71 -6.72
CA ARG A 46 12.47 1.92 -6.20
C ARG A 46 12.54 3.24 -5.44
N SER A 47 13.34 3.24 -4.38
CA SER A 47 13.73 4.42 -3.64
C SER A 47 15.23 4.35 -3.37
N THR A 48 15.93 5.46 -3.48
CA THR A 48 17.38 5.55 -3.22
C THR A 48 17.66 6.77 -2.36
N GLY A 49 18.63 6.67 -1.46
CA GLY A 49 19.01 7.76 -0.58
C GLY A 49 20.37 7.51 0.05
N GLN A 50 20.73 8.37 0.99
CA GLN A 50 21.98 8.28 1.74
C GLN A 50 21.68 8.42 3.23
N VAL A 51 22.44 7.68 4.05
CA VAL A 51 22.45 7.84 5.51
C VAL A 51 23.87 8.10 5.96
N GLN A 52 24.03 9.09 6.81
CA GLN A 52 25.28 9.36 7.50
C GLN A 52 25.29 8.61 8.82
N LEU A 53 26.32 7.80 9.03
CA LEU A 53 26.57 7.07 10.27
C LEU A 53 27.17 7.98 11.34
N SER A 54 27.12 7.51 12.58
CA SER A 54 27.66 8.24 13.75
C SER A 54 29.17 8.53 13.62
N ASN A 55 29.90 7.65 12.92
CA ASN A 55 31.33 7.79 12.61
C ASN A 55 31.63 8.78 11.46
N GLY A 56 30.60 9.44 10.91
CA GLY A 56 30.71 10.40 9.80
C GLY A 56 30.72 9.78 8.40
N GLN A 57 30.75 8.45 8.28
CA GLN A 57 30.69 7.75 7.00
C GLN A 57 29.30 7.89 6.36
N VAL A 58 29.25 8.08 5.04
CA VAL A 58 28.00 8.10 4.28
C VAL A 58 27.81 6.76 3.57
N LEU A 59 26.64 6.15 3.77
CA LEU A 59 26.23 4.92 3.11
C LEU A 59 25.09 5.18 2.14
N ASP A 60 25.23 4.68 0.92
CA ASP A 60 24.13 4.63 -0.02
C ASP A 60 23.11 3.56 0.40
N ILE A 61 21.84 3.96 0.36
CA ILE A 61 20.70 3.12 0.65
C ILE A 61 19.89 2.95 -0.63
N SER A 62 19.53 1.70 -0.94
CA SER A 62 18.57 1.40 -1.99
C SER A 62 17.46 0.51 -1.46
N HIS A 63 16.23 0.93 -1.69
CA HIS A 63 15.03 0.14 -1.44
C HIS A 63 14.39 -0.24 -2.76
N SER A 64 14.02 -1.50 -2.89
CA SER A 64 13.20 -2.01 -3.98
C SER A 64 11.95 -2.66 -3.41
N LEU A 65 10.80 -2.36 -3.99
CA LEU A 65 9.50 -2.90 -3.59
C LEU A 65 8.83 -3.52 -4.82
N GLN A 66 8.47 -4.78 -4.73
CA GLN A 66 7.61 -5.46 -5.69
C GLN A 66 6.27 -5.68 -5.03
N VAL A 67 5.19 -5.24 -5.68
CA VAL A 67 3.83 -5.57 -5.31
C VAL A 67 3.23 -6.44 -6.41
N SER A 68 2.57 -7.53 -6.03
CA SER A 68 1.84 -8.39 -6.95
C SER A 68 0.74 -9.12 -6.21
N ASN A 69 -0.49 -9.03 -6.72
CA ASN A 69 -1.64 -9.79 -6.23
C ASN A 69 -1.86 -9.66 -4.71
N GLY A 70 -1.78 -8.45 -4.18
CA GLY A 70 -2.00 -8.20 -2.74
C GLY A 70 -0.87 -8.65 -1.82
N ARG A 71 0.26 -9.10 -2.36
CA ARG A 71 1.48 -9.37 -1.58
C ARG A 71 2.58 -8.39 -1.99
N PHE A 72 3.45 -8.09 -1.03
CA PHE A 72 4.65 -7.31 -1.31
C PHE A 72 5.92 -8.07 -0.91
N TYR A 73 6.98 -7.76 -1.64
CA TYR A 73 8.34 -8.20 -1.39
C TYR A 73 9.22 -6.97 -1.48
N ALA A 74 9.86 -6.61 -0.37
CA ALA A 74 10.75 -5.47 -0.30
C ALA A 74 12.17 -5.93 0.03
N MET A 75 13.14 -5.26 -0.57
CA MET A 75 14.55 -5.43 -0.26
C MET A 75 15.16 -4.06 -0.02
N THR A 76 15.81 -3.91 1.12
CA THR A 76 16.58 -2.74 1.52
C THR A 76 18.04 -3.13 1.56
N ARG A 77 18.89 -2.45 0.80
CA ARG A 77 20.33 -2.61 0.84
C ARG A 77 20.97 -1.35 1.41
N GLN A 78 21.82 -1.53 2.41
CA GLN A 78 22.61 -0.47 3.03
C GLN A 78 24.05 -0.97 3.16
N GLY A 79 24.95 -0.48 2.31
CA GLY A 79 26.30 -1.04 2.20
C GLY A 79 26.28 -2.55 1.89
N ALA A 80 26.93 -3.35 2.74
CA ALA A 80 27.00 -4.81 2.63
C ALA A 80 25.78 -5.55 3.22
N SER A 81 24.91 -4.84 3.96
CA SER A 81 23.76 -5.45 4.62
C SER A 81 22.51 -5.38 3.74
N ILE A 82 21.73 -6.46 3.77
CA ILE A 82 20.49 -6.59 3.03
C ILE A 82 19.39 -7.00 4.00
N LEU A 83 18.32 -6.22 4.05
CA LEU A 83 17.06 -6.56 4.72
C LEU A 83 16.02 -6.91 3.67
N GLU A 84 15.51 -8.13 3.74
CA GLU A 84 14.38 -8.60 2.95
C GLU A 84 13.15 -8.65 3.84
N THR A 85 12.04 -8.09 3.37
CA THR A 85 10.75 -8.18 4.05
C THR A 85 9.67 -8.59 3.07
N SER A 86 8.69 -9.34 3.58
CA SER A 86 7.54 -9.73 2.79
C SER A 86 6.26 -9.72 3.64
N GLY A 87 5.13 -9.59 2.96
CA GLY A 87 3.86 -9.62 3.63
C GLY A 87 2.70 -9.30 2.70
N VAL A 88 1.64 -8.76 3.28
CA VAL A 88 0.39 -8.46 2.59
C VAL A 88 0.19 -6.97 2.42
N VAL A 89 -0.51 -6.62 1.35
CA VAL A 89 -0.96 -5.27 1.08
C VAL A 89 -2.43 -5.17 1.51
N ASP A 90 -2.69 -4.33 2.50
CA ASP A 90 -4.04 -3.94 2.85
C ASP A 90 -4.40 -2.67 2.06
N TYR A 91 -5.38 -2.81 1.16
CA TYR A 91 -5.86 -1.74 0.31
C TYR A 91 -6.88 -0.88 1.07
N GLY A 92 -6.54 0.37 1.31
CA GLY A 92 -7.45 1.38 1.84
C GLY A 92 -8.16 2.15 0.73
N PHE A 93 -9.13 2.97 1.14
CA PHE A 93 -9.83 3.87 0.23
C PHE A 93 -8.92 5.03 -0.22
N LEU A 94 -9.14 5.60 -1.41
CA LEU A 94 -8.51 6.85 -1.86
C LEU A 94 -6.97 6.79 -2.00
N GLY A 95 -6.41 5.68 -2.51
CA GLY A 95 -4.95 5.58 -2.75
C GLY A 95 -4.12 5.50 -1.48
N ASN A 96 -4.74 5.07 -0.37
CA ASN A 96 -4.06 4.77 0.88
C ASN A 96 -3.79 3.27 0.96
N TYR A 97 -2.52 2.89 0.91
CA TYR A 97 -2.11 1.49 0.99
C TYR A 97 -1.38 1.22 2.30
N ARG A 98 -1.46 0.00 2.81
CA ARG A 98 -0.73 -0.42 4.00
C ARG A 98 0.04 -1.70 3.69
N LEU A 99 1.35 -1.66 3.84
CA LEU A 99 2.19 -2.84 3.78
C LEU A 99 2.30 -3.41 5.19
N ARG A 100 1.76 -4.61 5.41
CA ARG A 100 1.84 -5.29 6.71
C ARG A 100 2.87 -6.40 6.64
N VAL A 101 3.96 -6.25 7.39
CA VAL A 101 5.08 -7.18 7.39
C VAL A 101 4.67 -8.49 8.06
N GLU A 102 4.83 -9.60 7.34
CA GLU A 102 4.58 -10.95 7.86
C GLU A 102 5.89 -11.66 8.22
N ASP A 103 6.94 -11.42 7.42
CA ASP A 103 8.26 -12.00 7.58
C ASP A 103 9.37 -11.03 7.19
N GLY A 104 10.54 -11.18 7.81
CA GLY A 104 11.69 -10.33 7.55
C GLY A 104 13.01 -10.97 7.96
N GLN A 105 13.97 -10.96 7.03
CA GLN A 105 15.29 -11.54 7.19
C GLN A 105 16.36 -10.48 6.92
N VAL A 106 17.40 -10.47 7.75
CA VAL A 106 18.59 -9.65 7.53
C VAL A 106 19.75 -10.57 7.18
N THR A 107 20.46 -10.24 6.11
CA THR A 107 21.68 -10.93 5.67
C THR A 107 22.83 -9.93 5.55
N GLY A 108 24.06 -10.42 5.67
CA GLY A 108 25.24 -9.54 5.58
C GLY A 108 25.40 -8.59 6.77
N LEU A 109 24.96 -8.99 7.97
CA LEU A 109 25.30 -8.29 9.21
C LEU A 109 26.78 -8.56 9.52
N ALA A 110 27.68 -7.65 9.15
CA ALA A 110 29.07 -7.67 9.57
C ALA A 110 29.19 -7.23 11.04
N SER A 111 30.25 -7.69 11.73
CA SER A 111 30.50 -7.39 13.15
C SER A 111 30.87 -5.93 13.45
N GLU A 112 31.12 -5.11 12.42
CA GLU A 112 31.47 -3.68 12.52
C GLU A 112 30.27 -2.74 12.23
N ILE A 113 29.04 -3.26 12.26
CA ILE A 113 27.87 -2.44 11.94
C ILE A 113 27.53 -1.52 13.12
N ASP A 114 27.40 -0.23 12.81
CA ASP A 114 26.92 0.81 13.71
C ASP A 114 25.56 0.42 14.32
N ASP A 115 25.40 0.60 15.63
CA ASP A 115 24.20 0.26 16.39
C ASP A 115 22.93 0.93 15.79
N GLU A 116 23.06 2.11 15.18
CA GLU A 116 21.96 2.79 14.49
C GLU A 116 21.49 2.04 13.23
N LEU A 117 22.43 1.46 12.48
CA LEU A 117 22.12 0.67 11.29
C LEU A 117 21.45 -0.66 11.70
N VAL A 118 21.95 -1.30 12.77
CA VAL A 118 21.31 -2.49 13.34
C VAL A 118 19.87 -2.18 13.76
N PHE A 119 19.65 -1.07 14.47
CA PHE A 119 18.32 -0.68 14.93
C PHE A 119 17.34 -0.48 13.77
N ASN A 120 17.74 0.25 12.72
CA ASN A 120 16.88 0.50 11.56
C ASN A 120 16.51 -0.80 10.82
N LEU A 121 17.47 -1.73 10.68
CA LEU A 121 17.23 -3.02 10.03
C LEU A 121 16.36 -3.95 10.88
N LEU A 122 16.56 -3.96 12.20
CA LEU A 122 15.79 -4.78 13.14
C LEU A 122 14.36 -4.28 13.36
N TYR A 123 14.14 -2.96 13.28
CA TYR A 123 12.80 -2.41 13.39
C TYR A 123 11.99 -2.67 12.11
N GLY A 124 12.61 -2.53 10.94
CA GLY A 124 11.95 -2.75 9.65
C GLY A 124 11.49 -4.20 9.40
N ARG A 125 12.13 -5.19 10.03
CA ARG A 125 11.73 -6.61 9.93
C ARG A 125 10.61 -7.02 10.87
N HIS A 126 10.15 -6.15 11.78
CA HIS A 126 9.31 -6.59 12.87
C HIS A 126 7.95 -7.06 12.33
N LYS A 127 7.59 -8.32 12.60
CA LYS A 127 6.29 -8.88 12.21
C LYS A 127 5.16 -8.04 12.79
N GLY A 128 4.17 -7.70 11.96
CA GLY A 128 3.05 -6.84 12.31
C GLY A 128 3.33 -5.35 12.16
N SER A 129 4.57 -4.94 11.87
CA SER A 129 4.85 -3.56 11.48
C SER A 129 4.06 -3.21 10.22
N THR A 130 3.56 -1.98 10.17
CA THR A 130 2.73 -1.48 9.09
C THR A 130 3.33 -0.22 8.52
N ILE A 131 3.57 -0.20 7.21
CA ILE A 131 4.06 0.97 6.48
C ILE A 131 2.89 1.52 5.67
N ARG A 132 2.48 2.76 5.94
CA ARG A 132 1.43 3.47 5.21
C ARG A 132 2.03 4.15 4.00
N LEU A 133 1.47 3.85 2.84
CA LEU A 133 1.79 4.48 1.57
C LEU A 133 0.63 5.37 1.14
N THR A 134 0.96 6.57 0.69
CA THR A 134 0.01 7.49 0.05
C THR A 134 0.51 7.87 -1.33
N SER A 135 -0.40 8.00 -2.30
CA SER A 135 -0.03 8.45 -3.64
C SER A 135 0.39 9.93 -3.62
N LEU A 136 1.53 10.23 -4.21
CA LEU A 136 2.10 11.57 -4.37
C LEU A 136 2.68 11.69 -5.78
N ASP A 137 2.01 12.45 -6.64
CA ASP A 137 2.44 12.78 -8.01
C ASP A 137 2.93 11.59 -8.86
N GLY A 138 2.25 10.43 -8.74
CA GLY A 138 2.61 9.20 -9.46
C GLY A 138 3.72 8.37 -8.83
N CYS A 139 4.18 8.75 -7.63
CA CYS A 139 5.00 7.95 -6.74
C CYS A 139 4.22 7.64 -5.44
N LEU A 140 4.79 6.79 -4.59
CA LEU A 140 4.23 6.42 -3.30
C LEU A 140 5.09 7.00 -2.20
N TYR A 141 4.49 7.74 -1.28
CA TYR A 141 5.16 8.26 -0.10
C TYR A 141 4.88 7.40 1.12
N ALA A 142 5.93 6.86 1.73
CA ALA A 142 5.85 6.09 2.97
C ALA A 142 5.90 7.03 4.18
N LEU A 143 4.84 7.06 4.98
CA LEU A 143 4.71 8.02 6.08
C LEU A 143 5.71 7.75 7.21
N GLU A 144 5.92 6.48 7.56
CA GLU A 144 6.76 6.07 8.69
C GLU A 144 8.25 6.27 8.38
N THR A 145 8.68 5.95 7.17
CA THR A 145 10.09 6.04 6.77
C THR A 145 10.43 7.34 6.03
N ARG A 146 9.42 8.14 5.67
CA ARG A 146 9.55 9.37 4.85
C ARG A 146 10.22 9.14 3.50
N GLN A 147 10.06 7.94 2.95
CA GLN A 147 10.66 7.55 1.68
C GLN A 147 9.67 7.72 0.54
N VAL A 148 10.18 8.18 -0.61
CA VAL A 148 9.43 8.23 -1.86
C VAL A 148 9.81 7.03 -2.72
N TYR A 149 8.81 6.27 -3.15
CA TYR A 149 8.91 5.08 -3.99
C TYR A 149 8.29 5.37 -5.34
N CYS A 150 9.10 5.50 -6.38
CA CYS A 150 8.59 5.74 -7.73
C CYS A 150 8.55 4.45 -8.53
N GLN A 151 7.52 4.31 -9.37
CA GLN A 151 7.38 3.14 -10.23
C GLN A 151 8.56 3.10 -11.22
N VAL A 152 9.19 1.93 -11.35
CA VAL A 152 10.26 1.73 -12.32
C VAL A 152 9.62 1.67 -13.70
N ARG A 153 9.60 2.80 -14.41
CA ARG A 153 9.25 2.82 -15.84
C ARG A 153 10.35 2.09 -16.59
N ASN A 154 10.02 0.99 -17.26
CA ASN A 154 10.93 0.42 -18.26
C ASN A 154 11.16 1.48 -19.34
N PRO A 155 12.41 1.75 -19.73
CA PRO A 155 12.71 2.60 -20.88
C PRO A 155 12.18 2.01 -22.18
#